data_AF-A0A7G8FU15-F1
#
_entry.id   AF-A0A7G8FU15-F1
#
_cell.length_a   1.000
_cell.length_b   1.000
_cell.length_c   1.000
_cell.angle_alpha   90.00
_cell.angle_beta   90.00
_cell.angle_gamma   90.00
#
_symmetry.space_group_name_H-M   'P 1'
#
loop_
_entity.id
_entity.type
_entity.pdbx_description
1 polymer ?
#
loop_
_entity_poly.entity_id
_entity_poly.type
_entity_poly.pdbx_seq_one_letter_code
_entity_poly.pdbx_strand_id
1 'polypeptide(L)'
;MSFDPRSLERLKKLGRELPQSLPTPAEKPKDASRASERRHKVETEENPQVLFHELMKVSADGSVPEHLMDRLRQAETKAEAKRRQQPRGTTHSSSPHEAALPPAPAAARNAGPGKNTRPQRPAVTPGSEEESLYVAFGQLLLEDDDAG
;
A
#
# COMPACT_ATOMS: atom_id res chain seq x y z
N MET A 1 -23.03 -8.90 64.77
CA MET A 1 -23.67 -9.70 63.70
C MET A 1 -22.95 -11.03 63.65
N SER A 2 -23.55 -12.10 64.16
CA SER A 2 -22.97 -13.46 64.18
C SER A 2 -23.41 -14.24 62.94
N PHE A 3 -22.48 -14.98 62.33
CA PHE A 3 -22.78 -15.91 61.24
C PHE A 3 -23.27 -17.25 61.79
N ASP A 4 -24.40 -17.74 61.28
CA ASP A 4 -24.96 -19.06 61.63
C ASP A 4 -24.08 -20.18 61.03
N PRO A 5 -23.65 -21.20 61.79
CA PRO A 5 -22.84 -22.32 61.29
C PRO A 5 -23.42 -23.02 60.05
N ARG A 6 -24.75 -23.06 59.90
CA ARG A 6 -25.41 -23.61 58.69
C ARG A 6 -25.16 -22.78 57.44
N SER A 7 -25.05 -21.46 57.57
CA SER A 7 -24.76 -20.57 56.44
C SER A 7 -23.35 -20.79 55.89
N LEU A 8 -22.39 -21.07 56.78
CA LEU A 8 -21.00 -21.36 56.44
C LEU A 8 -20.89 -22.69 55.69
N GLU A 9 -21.64 -23.71 56.11
CA GLU A 9 -21.70 -25.00 55.44
C GLU A 9 -22.33 -24.89 54.04
N ARG A 10 -23.41 -24.11 53.89
CA ARG A 10 -24.04 -23.86 52.59
C ARG A 10 -23.12 -23.08 51.65
N LEU A 11 -22.39 -22.07 52.14
CA LEU A 11 -21.42 -21.31 51.35
C LEU A 11 -20.27 -22.20 50.88
N LYS A 12 -19.77 -23.09 51.76
CA LYS A 12 -18.77 -24.11 51.40
C LYS A 12 -19.29 -25.09 50.36
N LYS A 13 -20.56 -25.48 50.40
CA LYS A 13 -21.19 -26.33 49.37
C LYS A 13 -21.27 -25.61 48.02
N LEU A 14 -21.75 -24.35 48.00
CA LEU A 14 -21.78 -23.53 46.77
C LEU A 14 -20.39 -23.27 46.18
N GLY A 15 -19.37 -23.05 47.01
CA GLY A 15 -18.00 -22.88 46.55
C GLY A 15 -17.33 -24.16 46.03
N ARG A 16 -17.95 -25.34 46.22
CA ARG A 16 -17.43 -26.65 45.80
C ARG A 16 -18.13 -27.22 44.57
N GLU A 17 -19.23 -26.63 44.12
CA GLU A 17 -19.86 -27.00 42.86
C GLU A 17 -19.28 -26.17 41.72
N LEU A 18 -18.03 -26.48 41.35
CA LEU A 18 -17.53 -26.08 40.03
C LEU A 18 -18.11 -27.06 38.99
N PRO A 19 -18.76 -26.59 37.91
CA PRO A 19 -19.10 -27.47 36.81
C PRO A 19 -17.83 -28.16 36.28
N GLN A 20 -17.97 -29.43 35.86
CA GLN A 20 -16.85 -30.22 35.34
C GLN A 20 -16.07 -29.43 34.28
N SER A 21 -14.75 -29.37 34.43
CA SER A 21 -13.88 -28.74 33.45
C SER A 21 -14.09 -29.40 32.09
N LEU A 22 -14.31 -28.58 31.06
CA LEU A 22 -14.40 -29.04 29.68
C LEU A 22 -13.14 -29.86 29.33
N PRO A 23 -13.26 -30.92 28.52
CA PRO A 23 -12.11 -31.71 28.11
C PRO A 23 -11.06 -30.79 27.45
N THR A 24 -9.81 -30.89 27.91
CA THR A 24 -8.69 -30.20 27.28
C THR A 24 -8.56 -30.67 25.83
N PRO A 25 -8.58 -29.76 24.84
CA PRO A 25 -8.45 -30.15 23.45
C PRO A 25 -7.09 -30.82 23.25
N ALA A 26 -7.10 -32.04 22.71
CA ALA A 26 -5.89 -32.79 22.39
C ALA A 26 -4.94 -31.94 21.53
N GLU A 27 -3.66 -31.96 21.88
CA GLU A 27 -2.60 -31.28 21.15
C GLU A 27 -2.61 -31.73 19.69
N LYS A 28 -3.10 -30.85 18.80
CA LYS A 28 -3.06 -31.08 17.37
C LYS A 28 -1.61 -30.97 16.90
N PRO A 29 -1.16 -31.84 15.98
CA PRO A 29 0.16 -31.75 15.38
C PRO A 29 0.34 -30.38 14.72
N LYS A 30 1.59 -29.90 14.70
CA LYS A 30 2.06 -28.65 14.06
C LYS A 30 2.01 -28.75 12.53
N ASP A 31 0.90 -29.21 11.98
CA ASP A 31 0.63 -29.09 10.55
C ASP A 31 0.33 -27.62 10.28
N ALA A 32 1.09 -27.02 9.35
CA ALA A 32 1.00 -25.62 8.96
C ALA A 32 -0.46 -25.15 8.96
N SER A 33 -0.75 -24.20 9.83
CA SER A 33 -2.09 -23.91 10.30
C SER A 33 -3.03 -23.56 9.15
N ARG A 34 -4.13 -24.31 8.97
CA ARG A 34 -5.31 -23.87 8.19
C ARG A 34 -5.82 -22.45 8.55
N ALA A 35 -5.37 -21.90 9.69
CA ALA A 35 -5.61 -20.53 10.11
C ALA A 35 -4.91 -19.46 9.26
N SER A 36 -3.80 -19.76 8.57
CA SER A 36 -3.20 -18.84 7.59
C SER A 36 -3.92 -18.89 6.23
N GLU A 37 -4.64 -19.98 5.95
CA GLU A 37 -5.38 -20.21 4.70
C GLU A 37 -6.66 -19.36 4.60
N ARG A 38 -7.15 -18.85 5.73
CA ARG A 38 -8.32 -17.95 5.81
C ARG A 38 -7.96 -16.48 6.03
N ARG A 39 -6.68 -16.11 6.00
CA ARG A 39 -6.31 -14.70 6.14
C ARG A 39 -6.62 -13.99 4.84
N HIS A 40 -7.34 -12.88 4.94
CA HIS A 40 -7.52 -12.01 3.80
C HIS A 40 -6.15 -11.50 3.34
N LYS A 41 -5.99 -11.26 2.05
CA LYS A 41 -4.70 -10.85 1.48
C LYS A 41 -4.15 -9.56 2.13
N VAL A 42 -5.07 -8.65 2.53
CA VAL A 42 -4.78 -7.43 3.31
C VAL A 42 -4.07 -7.71 4.65
N GLU A 43 -4.21 -8.90 5.22
CA GLU A 43 -3.55 -9.29 6.48
C GLU A 43 -2.18 -9.96 6.26
N THR A 44 -1.85 -10.34 5.03
CA THR A 44 -0.59 -11.02 4.69
C THR A 44 0.36 -10.14 3.88
N GLU A 45 -0.17 -9.12 3.21
CA GLU A 45 0.62 -8.27 2.33
C GLU A 45 1.57 -7.34 3.14
N GLU A 46 2.83 -7.27 2.69
CA GLU A 46 3.86 -6.41 3.28
C GLU A 46 4.16 -5.18 2.40
N ASN A 47 3.82 -5.21 1.12
CA ASN A 47 4.03 -4.09 0.22
C ASN A 47 2.94 -3.02 0.45
N PRO A 48 3.28 -1.78 0.81
CA PRO A 48 2.29 -0.77 1.16
C PRO A 48 1.39 -0.41 -0.02
N GLN A 49 1.92 -0.38 -1.25
CA GLN A 49 1.13 -0.13 -2.44
C GLN A 49 0.10 -1.24 -2.65
N VAL A 50 0.52 -2.50 -2.64
CA VAL A 50 -0.40 -3.64 -2.87
C VAL A 50 -1.44 -3.72 -1.77
N LEU A 51 -1.04 -3.55 -0.50
CA LEU A 51 -1.93 -3.53 0.65
C LEU A 51 -3.03 -2.48 0.49
N PHE A 52 -2.68 -1.25 0.10
CA PHE A 52 -3.66 -0.19 -0.15
C PHE A 52 -4.67 -0.55 -1.25
N HIS A 53 -4.20 -1.10 -2.38
CA HIS A 53 -5.10 -1.51 -3.47
C HIS A 53 -6.06 -2.62 -3.04
N GLU A 54 -5.61 -3.54 -2.20
CA GLU A 54 -6.48 -4.58 -1.67
C GLU A 54 -7.49 -4.02 -0.67
N LEU A 55 -7.10 -3.09 0.20
CA LEU A 55 -8.03 -2.39 1.09
C LEU A 55 -9.15 -1.69 0.31
N MET A 56 -8.81 -1.00 -0.78
CA MET A 56 -9.78 -0.37 -1.68
C MET A 56 -10.71 -1.38 -2.37
N LYS A 57 -10.22 -2.59 -2.68
CA LYS A 57 -11.05 -3.65 -3.30
C LYS A 57 -12.01 -4.31 -2.30
N VAL A 58 -11.59 -4.45 -1.04
CA VAL A 58 -12.38 -5.16 -0.02
C VAL A 58 -13.38 -4.19 0.66
N SER A 59 -13.07 -2.89 0.71
CA SER A 59 -13.95 -1.87 1.28
C SER A 59 -14.83 -1.23 0.20
N ALA A 60 -16.01 -1.82 -0.02
CA ALA A 60 -17.03 -1.22 -0.91
C ALA A 60 -17.57 0.12 -0.37
N ASP A 61 -17.58 0.28 0.96
CA ASP A 61 -18.10 1.47 1.65
C ASP A 61 -17.03 2.53 1.94
N GLY A 62 -15.77 2.29 1.58
CA GLY A 62 -14.63 3.18 1.86
C GLY A 62 -14.23 3.27 3.35
N SER A 63 -14.91 2.54 4.24
CA SER A 63 -14.55 2.45 5.66
C SER A 63 -13.48 1.38 5.86
N VAL A 64 -12.38 1.73 6.52
CA VAL A 64 -11.27 0.82 6.80
C VAL A 64 -11.01 0.75 8.31
N PRO A 65 -10.94 -0.46 8.91
CA PRO A 65 -10.60 -0.62 10.32
C PRO A 65 -9.24 0.00 10.70
N GLU A 66 -9.17 0.64 11.87
CA GLU A 66 -7.97 1.33 12.39
C GLU A 66 -6.70 0.47 12.34
N HIS A 67 -6.79 -0.81 12.73
CA HIS A 67 -5.64 -1.72 12.74
C HIS A 67 -5.03 -1.97 11.34
N LEU A 68 -5.82 -1.87 10.26
CA LEU A 68 -5.32 -1.99 8.89
C LEU A 68 -4.63 -0.70 8.42
N MET A 69 -5.11 0.46 8.89
CA MET A 69 -4.44 1.76 8.67
C MET A 69 -3.11 1.84 9.41
N ASP A 70 -3.06 1.39 10.67
CA ASP A 70 -1.82 1.27 11.43
C ASP A 70 -0.79 0.39 10.71
N ARG A 71 -1.25 -0.75 10.20
CA ARG A 71 -0.39 -1.65 9.42
C ARG A 71 0.12 -1.00 8.14
N LEU A 72 -0.73 -0.26 7.40
CA LEU A 72 -0.29 0.46 6.21
C LEU A 72 0.81 1.47 6.54
N ARG A 73 0.64 2.27 7.61
CA ARG A 73 1.68 3.20 8.10
C ARG A 73 2.99 2.48 8.46
N GLN A 74 2.91 1.31 9.09
CA GLN A 74 4.09 0.51 9.41
C GLN A 74 4.79 -0.03 8.15
N ALA A 75 4.02 -0.48 7.15
CA ALA A 75 4.57 -0.94 5.87
C ALA A 75 5.26 0.19 5.11
N GLU A 76 4.67 1.40 5.08
CA GLU A 76 5.27 2.59 4.45
C GLU A 76 6.57 3.01 5.13
N THR A 77 6.58 3.10 6.47
CA THR A 77 7.79 3.47 7.22
C THR A 77 8.91 2.44 7.03
N LYS A 78 8.58 1.15 6.99
CA LYS A 78 9.53 0.06 6.69
C LYS A 78 10.07 0.16 5.26
N ALA A 79 9.21 0.45 4.28
CA ALA A 79 9.61 0.62 2.89
C ALA A 79 10.52 1.85 2.69
N GLU A 80 10.19 2.98 3.32
CA GLU A 80 10.99 4.21 3.28
C GLU A 80 12.35 4.01 3.96
N ALA A 81 12.39 3.34 5.13
CA ALA A 81 13.64 2.98 5.78
C ALA A 81 14.53 2.10 4.89
N LYS A 82 13.93 1.09 4.23
CA LYS A 82 14.64 0.24 3.27
C LYS A 82 15.17 1.04 2.07
N ARG A 83 14.38 2.00 1.56
CA ARG A 83 14.78 2.88 0.45
C ARG A 83 15.94 3.80 0.83
N ARG A 84 15.98 4.28 2.08
CA ARG A 84 17.07 5.12 2.61
C ARG A 84 18.37 4.35 2.85
N GLN A 85 18.29 3.08 3.19
CA GLN A 85 19.45 2.22 3.43
C GLN A 85 20.08 1.67 2.15
N GLN A 86 19.39 1.73 1.01
CA GLN A 86 19.98 1.40 -0.28
C GLN A 86 20.79 2.60 -0.79
N PRO A 87 22.13 2.47 -0.99
CA PRO A 87 22.90 3.51 -1.63
C PRO A 87 22.32 3.72 -3.03
N ARG A 88 22.19 4.98 -3.47
CA ARG A 88 21.71 5.36 -4.81
C ARG A 88 22.70 4.87 -5.89
N GLY A 89 22.67 3.58 -6.16
CA GLY A 89 23.25 2.94 -7.33
C GLY A 89 22.09 2.32 -8.09
N THR A 90 21.69 3.00 -9.16
CA THR A 90 20.94 2.44 -10.32
C THR A 90 19.72 1.58 -10.02
N THR A 91 18.55 2.16 -10.30
CA THR A 91 17.32 1.51 -10.81
C THR A 91 16.79 0.33 -10.01
N HIS A 92 15.65 0.50 -9.32
CA HIS A 92 14.44 -0.31 -9.52
C HIS A 92 13.28 0.38 -8.82
N SER A 93 12.47 1.05 -9.64
CA SER A 93 11.14 1.49 -9.27
C SER A 93 10.26 0.25 -9.10
N SER A 94 9.73 0.02 -7.90
CA SER A 94 8.50 -0.74 -7.73
C SER A 94 7.34 0.26 -7.69
N SER A 95 7.07 0.86 -8.84
CA SER A 95 5.79 1.44 -9.23
C SER A 95 5.22 0.50 -10.30
N PRO A 96 4.04 -0.13 -10.11
CA PRO A 96 3.28 -0.55 -11.28
C PRO A 96 2.74 0.75 -11.86
N HIS A 97 3.16 1.06 -13.10
CA HIS A 97 2.76 2.24 -13.87
C HIS A 97 3.66 3.49 -13.73
N GLU A 98 4.96 3.37 -14.02
CA GLU A 98 5.65 4.50 -14.65
C GLU A 98 6.67 3.96 -15.64
N ALA A 99 6.36 4.17 -16.92
CA ALA A 99 7.25 3.88 -18.03
C ALA A 99 8.59 4.57 -17.76
N ALA A 100 9.65 3.78 -17.88
CA ALA A 100 11.02 4.24 -17.86
C ALA A 100 11.16 5.41 -18.84
N LEU A 101 11.39 6.61 -18.30
CA LEU A 101 11.95 7.70 -19.08
C LEU A 101 13.26 7.20 -19.71
N PRO A 102 13.47 7.35 -21.03
CA PRO A 102 14.79 7.13 -21.59
C PRO A 102 15.76 8.15 -20.97
N PRO A 103 17.06 7.82 -20.82
CA PRO A 103 18.05 8.82 -20.43
C PRO A 103 17.99 9.98 -21.43
N ALA A 104 17.82 11.19 -20.92
CA ALA A 104 17.80 12.40 -21.72
C ALA A 104 19.02 12.43 -22.65
N PRO A 105 18.87 12.70 -23.95
CA PRO A 105 20.03 12.92 -24.80
C PRO A 105 20.73 14.17 -24.26
N ALA A 106 22.03 14.04 -23.99
CA ALA A 106 22.87 15.15 -23.59
C ALA A 106 22.67 16.28 -24.61
N ALA A 107 22.07 17.38 -24.17
CA ALA A 107 21.94 18.58 -24.96
C ALA A 107 23.35 19.06 -25.32
N ALA A 108 23.79 18.77 -26.54
CA ALA A 108 24.97 19.38 -27.12
C ALA A 108 24.69 20.88 -27.20
N ARG A 109 25.28 21.63 -26.25
CA ARG A 109 25.19 23.08 -26.14
C ARG A 109 25.97 23.72 -27.28
N ASN A 110 25.38 23.77 -28.46
CA ASN A 110 25.83 24.67 -29.52
C ASN A 110 25.01 25.95 -29.41
N ALA A 111 25.33 26.76 -28.40
CA ALA A 111 24.84 28.12 -28.26
C ALA A 111 25.57 29.01 -29.28
N GLY A 112 25.05 29.05 -30.52
CA GLY A 112 25.38 30.09 -31.50
C GLY A 112 24.45 31.29 -31.31
N PRO A 113 24.92 32.55 -31.51
CA PRO A 113 24.11 33.73 -31.31
C PRO A 113 23.25 33.97 -32.55
N GLY A 114 22.02 33.47 -32.53
CA GLY A 114 21.02 33.72 -33.57
C GLY A 114 19.63 33.58 -32.98
N LYS A 115 18.93 34.71 -32.81
CA LYS A 115 17.56 34.76 -32.29
C LYS A 115 16.60 34.23 -33.35
N ASN A 116 16.48 32.91 -33.42
CA ASN A 116 15.47 32.22 -34.21
C ASN A 116 14.80 31.24 -33.27
N THR A 117 13.86 31.72 -32.44
CA THR A 117 13.03 30.87 -31.56
C THR A 117 12.01 30.11 -32.40
N ARG A 118 12.50 29.20 -33.25
CA ARG A 118 11.62 28.21 -33.86
C ARG A 118 11.42 27.10 -32.83
N PRO A 119 10.18 26.75 -32.46
CA PRO A 119 9.94 25.64 -31.57
C PRO A 119 10.50 24.37 -32.22
N GLN A 120 11.54 23.81 -31.60
CA GLN A 120 12.09 22.54 -32.04
C GLN A 120 11.17 21.44 -31.48
N ARG A 121 10.54 20.68 -32.37
CA ARG A 121 9.77 19.52 -31.96
C ARG A 121 10.74 18.47 -31.39
N PRO A 122 10.47 17.89 -30.21
CA PRO A 122 11.26 16.78 -29.71
C PRO A 122 11.29 15.64 -30.74
N ALA A 123 12.39 14.87 -30.76
CA ALA A 123 12.52 13.71 -31.62
C ALA A 123 11.69 12.56 -31.03
N VAL A 124 10.48 12.40 -31.54
CA VAL A 124 9.47 11.44 -31.07
C VAL A 124 9.20 10.43 -32.19
N THR A 125 8.92 9.17 -31.85
CA THR A 125 8.62 8.15 -32.87
C THR A 125 7.30 8.46 -33.58
N PRO A 126 7.21 8.37 -34.93
CA PRO A 126 5.99 8.73 -35.64
C PRO A 126 4.87 7.71 -35.36
N GLY A 127 3.71 8.20 -34.94
CA GLY A 127 2.53 7.38 -34.61
C GLY A 127 2.52 6.79 -33.20
N SER A 128 3.45 7.17 -32.33
CA SER A 128 3.44 6.77 -30.92
C SER A 128 2.51 7.65 -30.08
N GLU A 129 2.13 7.13 -28.92
CA GLU A 129 1.28 7.84 -27.95
C GLU A 129 1.91 9.18 -27.50
N GLU A 130 3.22 9.19 -27.28
CA GLU A 130 4.00 10.39 -26.97
C GLU A 130 3.84 11.48 -28.05
N GLU A 131 3.79 11.13 -29.35
CA GLU A 131 3.57 12.10 -30.42
C GLU A 131 2.17 12.72 -30.32
N SER A 132 1.16 11.88 -30.07
CA SER A 132 -0.22 12.30 -29.89
C SER A 132 -0.37 13.26 -28.70
N LEU A 133 0.31 12.96 -27.59
CA LEU A 133 0.31 13.80 -26.38
C LEU A 133 0.96 15.18 -26.62
N TYR A 134 2.10 15.24 -27.31
CA TYR A 134 2.73 16.52 -27.65
C TYR A 134 1.87 17.35 -28.62
N VAL A 135 1.16 16.70 -29.54
CA VAL A 135 0.23 17.37 -30.45
C VAL A 135 -0.99 17.90 -29.69
N ALA A 136 -1.58 17.09 -28.81
CA ALA A 136 -2.72 17.49 -27.98
C ALA A 136 -2.38 18.66 -27.05
N PHE A 137 -1.21 18.61 -26.39
CA PHE A 137 -0.73 19.71 -25.56
C PHE A 137 -0.48 21.00 -26.35
N GLY A 138 0.04 20.89 -27.58
CA GLY A 138 0.22 22.03 -28.46
C GLY A 138 -1.11 22.67 -28.91
N GLN A 139 -2.13 21.84 -29.15
CA GLN A 139 -3.48 22.33 -29.46
C GLN A 139 -4.13 23.03 -28.26
N LEU A 140 -3.98 22.48 -27.06
CA LEU A 140 -4.50 23.09 -25.82
C LEU A 140 -3.91 24.48 -25.57
N LEU A 141 -2.60 24.66 -25.80
CA LEU A 141 -1.94 25.95 -25.62
C LEU A 141 -2.42 27.00 -26.63
N LEU A 142 -2.74 26.58 -27.86
CA LEU A 142 -3.31 27.47 -28.88
C LEU A 142 -4.78 27.81 -28.62
N GLU A 143 -5.54 26.88 -28.05
CA GLU A 143 -6.96 27.05 -27.74
C GLU A 143 -7.21 28.10 -26.64
N ASP A 144 -6.28 28.25 -25.69
CA ASP A 144 -6.33 29.29 -24.65
C ASP A 144 -5.95 30.70 -25.17
N ASP A 145 -5.21 30.82 -26.29
CA ASP A 145 -4.84 32.12 -26.89
C ASP A 145 -5.95 32.72 -27.78
N ASP A 146 -6.92 31.92 -28.26
CA ASP A 146 -8.06 32.38 -29.07
C ASP A 146 -9.25 32.91 -28.22
N ALA A 147 -9.14 32.86 -26.89
CA ALA A 147 -10.17 33.30 -25.95
C ALA A 147 -9.88 34.68 -25.30
N GLY A 148 -9.02 35.50 -25.90
CA GLY A 148 -8.63 36.85 -25.44
C GLY A 148 -9.14 37.99 -26.32
#